data_AF-A0A7Y3ER92-F1
#
_entry.id   AF-A0A7Y3ER92-F1
#
_cell.length_a   1.000
_cell.length_b   1.000
_cell.length_c   1.000
_cell.angle_alpha   90.00
_cell.angle_beta   90.00
_cell.angle_gamma   90.00
#
_symmetry.space_group_name_H-M   'P 1'
#
loop_
_entity.id
_entity.type
_entity.pdbx_description
1 polymer ?
#
loop_
_entity_poly.entity_id
_entity_poly.type
_entity_poly.pdbx_seq_one_letter_code
_entity_poly.pdbx_strand_id
1 'polypeptide(L)'
;EQVKLGAAIAESKGVLTLCQMVDLDAFESQEDIGQRLEQMHEDLTESGIEAFCEVNVVRNYRNGSLEIARAHGIAGLKSNTIMEGVSEKEESRKDQFRKLISMAESGKNIIYSRFGPRKENAEDKILIWWGGKDNNADLMLLLAHLMRLNQDYRNYEIEIASVVRSQEKAQEFKAKIYQQLNKARIKGKVKLYIDENDAMEIIKTESEKNRVVMLGLKLSGRIQENIFTEWIINMSDKNELTLFVYNAGMAGAIPRLLK
;
A
#
# COMPACT_ATOMS: atom_id res chain seq x y z
N GLU A 1 1.99 -9.21 -11.04
CA GLU A 1 2.44 -9.09 -9.65
C GLU A 1 1.50 -8.24 -8.78
N GLN A 2 1.16 -7.02 -9.19
CA GLN A 2 0.24 -6.15 -8.44
C GLN A 2 -1.10 -6.81 -8.07
N VAL A 3 -1.76 -7.47 -9.03
CA VAL A 3 -3.04 -8.17 -8.76
C VAL A 3 -2.89 -9.25 -7.68
N LYS A 4 -1.82 -10.06 -7.73
CA LYS A 4 -1.52 -11.09 -6.72
C LYS A 4 -1.27 -10.48 -5.34
N LEU A 5 -0.54 -9.36 -5.28
CA LEU A 5 -0.33 -8.62 -4.03
C LEU A 5 -1.64 -8.08 -3.46
N GLY A 6 -2.49 -7.49 -4.30
CA GLY A 6 -3.81 -7.01 -3.89
C GLY A 6 -4.67 -8.14 -3.32
N ALA A 7 -4.66 -9.30 -3.97
CA ALA A 7 -5.33 -10.51 -3.50
C ALA A 7 -4.77 -11.00 -2.16
N ALA A 8 -3.44 -11.07 -2.01
CA ALA A 8 -2.78 -11.48 -0.76
C ALA A 8 -3.04 -10.52 0.41
N ILE A 9 -3.26 -9.23 0.13
CA ILE A 9 -3.61 -8.24 1.15
C ILE A 9 -5.10 -8.32 1.52
N ALA A 10 -5.99 -8.55 0.56
CA ALA A 10 -7.42 -8.68 0.81
C ALA A 10 -7.78 -10.01 1.50
N GLU A 11 -7.09 -11.09 1.10
CA GLU A 11 -7.13 -12.46 1.62
C GLU A 11 -8.54 -12.96 1.95
N SER A 12 -9.49 -12.71 1.05
CA SER A 12 -10.90 -13.09 1.16
C SER A 12 -11.62 -12.57 2.41
N LYS A 13 -11.03 -11.58 3.09
CA LYS A 13 -11.60 -10.89 4.27
C LYS A 13 -12.12 -9.49 3.93
N GLY A 14 -11.98 -9.08 2.68
CA GLY A 14 -12.51 -7.84 2.13
C GLY A 14 -12.94 -8.03 0.69
N VAL A 15 -13.42 -6.94 0.09
CA VAL A 15 -13.79 -6.90 -1.33
C VAL A 15 -12.61 -6.31 -2.12
N LEU A 16 -12.10 -7.07 -3.08
CA LEU A 16 -11.12 -6.61 -4.06
C LEU A 16 -11.82 -6.30 -5.37
N THR A 17 -11.59 -5.11 -5.92
CA THR A 17 -12.02 -4.74 -7.27
C THR A 17 -10.79 -4.33 -8.08
N LEU A 18 -10.66 -4.88 -9.27
CA LEU A 18 -9.68 -4.47 -10.27
C LEU A 18 -10.35 -3.49 -11.23
N CYS A 19 -9.87 -2.25 -11.23
CA CYS A 19 -10.37 -1.21 -12.12
C CYS A 19 -9.38 -1.01 -13.28
N GLN A 20 -9.81 -1.31 -14.50
CA GLN A 20 -9.12 -0.91 -15.72
C GLN A 20 -9.73 0.40 -16.23
N MET A 21 -8.87 1.30 -16.69
CA MET A 21 -9.30 2.54 -17.34
C MET A 21 -8.95 2.46 -18.83
N VAL A 22 -9.89 2.85 -19.69
CA VAL A 22 -9.72 2.99 -21.13
C VAL A 22 -9.82 4.47 -21.46
N ASP A 23 -8.82 5.01 -22.17
CA ASP A 23 -8.89 6.40 -22.63
C ASP A 23 -10.07 6.58 -23.59
N LEU A 24 -10.81 7.68 -23.45
CA LEU A 24 -11.95 7.99 -24.32
C LEU A 24 -11.54 8.03 -25.79
N ASP A 25 -10.32 8.47 -26.11
CA ASP A 25 -9.83 8.52 -27.48
C ASP A 25 -9.51 7.11 -28.04
N ALA A 26 -9.31 6.13 -27.16
CA ALA A 26 -9.10 4.73 -27.49
C ALA A 26 -10.36 3.88 -27.34
N PHE A 27 -11.50 4.49 -26.96
CA PHE A 27 -12.77 3.78 -26.82
C PHE A 27 -13.37 3.51 -28.20
N GLU A 28 -13.53 2.23 -28.53
CA GLU A 28 -14.08 1.82 -29.82
C GLU A 28 -15.58 1.53 -29.73
N SER A 29 -16.01 0.74 -28.74
CA SER A 29 -17.40 0.33 -28.58
C SER A 29 -17.69 -0.25 -27.19
N GLN A 30 -18.97 -0.41 -26.85
CA GLN A 30 -19.38 -1.13 -25.63
C GLN A 30 -19.05 -2.63 -25.69
N GLU A 31 -18.93 -3.20 -26.89
CA GLU A 31 -18.55 -4.60 -27.08
C GLU A 31 -17.08 -4.82 -26.67
N ASP A 32 -16.17 -3.91 -27.02
CA ASP A 32 -14.76 -3.95 -26.57
C ASP A 32 -14.65 -3.90 -25.04
N ILE A 33 -15.50 -3.10 -24.38
CA ILE A 33 -15.56 -3.06 -22.91
C ILE A 33 -16.00 -4.41 -22.33
N GLY A 34 -17.00 -5.05 -22.94
CA GLY A 34 -17.44 -6.39 -22.56
C GLY A 34 -16.34 -7.44 -22.70
N GLN A 35 -15.63 -7.43 -23.83
CA GLN A 35 -14.51 -8.35 -24.08
C GLN A 35 -13.36 -8.16 -23.08
N ARG A 36 -13.03 -6.90 -22.74
CA ARG A 36 -12.02 -6.61 -21.70
C ARG A 36 -12.42 -7.13 -20.34
N LEU A 37 -13.69 -6.96 -19.96
CA LEU A 37 -14.22 -7.49 -18.70
C LEU A 37 -14.14 -9.03 -18.66
N GLU A 38 -14.54 -9.71 -19.74
CA GLU A 38 -14.43 -11.16 -19.86
C GLU A 38 -12.97 -11.63 -19.73
N GLN A 39 -12.05 -10.99 -20.46
CA GLN A 39 -10.63 -11.31 -20.36
C GLN A 39 -10.08 -11.12 -18.93
N MET A 40 -10.43 -10.02 -18.26
CA MET A 40 -10.02 -9.81 -16.87
C MET A 40 -10.57 -10.91 -15.95
N HIS A 41 -11.79 -11.38 -16.16
CA HIS A 41 -12.38 -12.47 -15.39
C HIS A 41 -11.70 -13.81 -15.66
N GLU A 42 -11.35 -14.11 -16.91
CA GLU A 42 -10.59 -15.30 -17.28
C GLU A 42 -9.21 -15.30 -16.59
N ASP A 43 -8.46 -14.20 -16.70
CA ASP A 43 -7.13 -14.04 -16.07
C ASP A 43 -7.18 -14.27 -14.54
N LEU A 44 -8.23 -13.77 -13.89
CA LEU A 44 -8.43 -13.98 -12.45
C LEU A 44 -8.77 -15.43 -12.11
N THR A 45 -9.64 -16.06 -12.92
CA THR A 45 -10.06 -17.44 -12.73
C THR A 45 -8.88 -18.40 -12.89
N GLU A 46 -8.07 -18.21 -13.93
CA GLU A 46 -6.83 -18.97 -14.16
C GLU A 46 -5.83 -18.79 -13.02
N SER A 47 -5.79 -17.60 -12.42
CA SER A 47 -4.92 -17.29 -11.28
C SER A 47 -5.49 -17.74 -9.93
N GLY A 48 -6.73 -18.24 -9.87
CA GLY A 48 -7.42 -18.61 -8.63
C GLY A 48 -7.70 -17.43 -7.71
N ILE A 49 -7.87 -16.22 -8.25
CA ILE A 49 -8.06 -14.99 -7.49
C ILE A 49 -9.53 -14.57 -7.53
N GLU A 50 -10.13 -14.42 -6.35
CA GLU A 50 -11.49 -13.89 -6.21
C GLU A 50 -11.46 -12.35 -6.13
N ALA A 51 -11.89 -11.70 -7.22
CA ALA A 51 -12.03 -10.24 -7.28
C ALA A 51 -13.12 -9.82 -8.27
N PHE A 52 -13.65 -8.62 -8.10
CA PHE A 52 -14.51 -7.97 -9.08
C PHE A 52 -13.66 -7.28 -10.15
N CYS A 53 -14.20 -7.18 -11.38
CA CYS A 53 -13.59 -6.42 -12.46
C CYS A 53 -14.49 -5.26 -12.87
N GLU A 54 -13.87 -4.13 -13.19
CA GLU A 54 -14.55 -2.94 -13.66
C GLU A 54 -13.71 -2.27 -14.74
N VAL A 55 -14.32 -1.98 -15.89
CA VAL A 55 -13.67 -1.27 -16.99
C VAL A 55 -14.38 0.08 -17.16
N ASN A 56 -13.62 1.17 -17.03
CA ASN A 56 -14.13 2.52 -17.06
C ASN A 56 -13.53 3.32 -18.22
N VAL A 57 -14.39 3.95 -19.03
CA VAL A 57 -13.93 4.87 -20.08
C VAL A 57 -13.72 6.25 -19.46
N VAL A 58 -12.53 6.82 -19.58
CA VAL A 58 -12.13 8.07 -18.93
C VAL A 58 -11.50 9.04 -19.92
N ARG A 59 -11.77 10.34 -19.75
CA ARG A 59 -11.13 11.39 -20.58
C ARG A 59 -9.65 11.62 -20.26
N ASN A 60 -9.25 11.32 -19.03
CA ASN A 60 -7.87 11.33 -18.62
C ASN A 60 -7.71 10.44 -17.39
N TYR A 61 -6.60 9.71 -17.32
CA TYR A 61 -6.33 8.76 -16.24
C TYR A 61 -6.28 9.40 -14.86
N ARG A 62 -5.79 10.63 -14.74
CA ARG A 62 -5.65 11.31 -13.44
C ARG A 62 -6.99 11.57 -12.78
N ASN A 63 -7.89 12.24 -13.47
CA ASN A 63 -9.21 12.60 -12.94
C ASN A 63 -10.10 11.37 -12.91
N GLY A 64 -10.04 10.52 -13.94
CA GLY A 64 -10.82 9.29 -14.00
C GLY A 64 -10.58 8.37 -12.80
N SER A 65 -9.32 8.13 -12.43
CA SER A 65 -9.00 7.31 -11.25
C SER A 65 -9.49 7.92 -9.93
N LEU A 66 -9.49 9.24 -9.79
CA LEU A 66 -10.03 9.92 -8.61
C LEU A 66 -11.57 9.83 -8.56
N GLU A 67 -12.23 9.99 -9.71
CA GLU A 67 -13.69 9.87 -9.84
C GLU A 67 -14.15 8.45 -9.51
N ILE A 68 -13.50 7.44 -10.10
CA ILE A 68 -13.73 6.02 -9.80
C ILE A 68 -13.52 5.77 -8.32
N ALA A 69 -12.38 6.19 -7.75
CA ALA A 69 -12.09 6.01 -6.33
C ALA A 69 -13.16 6.59 -5.41
N ARG A 70 -13.72 7.76 -5.74
CA ARG A 70 -14.75 8.45 -4.96
C ARG A 70 -16.13 7.81 -5.11
N ALA A 71 -16.47 7.38 -6.32
CA ALA A 71 -17.77 6.80 -6.65
C ALA A 71 -17.86 5.30 -6.32
N HIS A 72 -16.73 4.59 -6.29
CA HIS A 72 -16.70 3.13 -6.17
C HIS A 72 -17.33 2.64 -4.86
N GLY A 73 -18.40 1.87 -5.05
CA GLY A 73 -19.17 1.25 -3.99
C GLY A 73 -20.61 0.98 -4.41
N ILE A 74 -21.25 0.02 -3.75
CA ILE A 74 -22.66 -0.31 -3.95
C ILE A 74 -23.33 -0.60 -2.61
N ALA A 75 -24.58 -0.17 -2.44
CA ALA A 75 -25.39 -0.50 -1.26
C ALA A 75 -24.71 -0.22 0.10
N GLY A 76 -23.94 0.87 0.20
CA GLY A 76 -23.23 1.24 1.42
C GLY A 76 -21.87 0.57 1.61
N LEU A 77 -21.52 -0.44 0.80
CA LEU A 77 -20.14 -0.93 0.67
C LEU A 77 -19.36 0.05 -0.19
N LYS A 78 -18.30 0.65 0.35
CA LYS A 78 -17.41 1.56 -0.38
C LYS A 78 -15.98 1.05 -0.28
N SER A 79 -15.19 1.28 -1.32
CA SER A 79 -13.75 1.05 -1.21
C SER A 79 -13.19 1.95 -0.11
N ASN A 80 -12.31 1.44 0.73
CA ASN A 80 -11.60 2.23 1.73
C ASN A 80 -10.12 2.41 1.37
N THR A 81 -9.58 1.59 0.46
CA THR A 81 -8.15 1.50 0.19
C THR A 81 -7.87 1.52 -1.31
N ILE A 82 -7.01 2.48 -1.65
CA ILE A 82 -6.20 2.73 -2.83
C ILE A 82 -5.05 1.75 -3.03
N MET A 83 -4.96 0.91 -4.06
CA MET A 83 -3.66 0.30 -4.39
C MET A 83 -3.19 0.72 -5.77
N GLU A 84 -1.95 1.21 -5.85
CA GLU A 84 -1.34 1.62 -7.11
C GLU A 84 0.15 1.30 -7.15
N GLY A 85 0.65 0.93 -8.33
CA GLY A 85 2.08 0.69 -8.54
C GLY A 85 2.89 1.97 -8.76
N VAL A 86 4.12 2.02 -8.25
CA VAL A 86 5.07 3.10 -8.53
C VAL A 86 5.44 3.11 -10.01
N SER A 87 5.24 4.23 -10.69
CA SER A 87 5.66 4.39 -12.09
C SER A 87 7.18 4.37 -12.24
N GLU A 88 7.68 3.75 -13.31
CA GLU A 88 9.09 3.81 -13.70
C GLU A 88 9.50 5.16 -14.31
N LYS A 89 8.54 5.90 -14.87
CA LYS A 89 8.77 7.24 -15.45
C LYS A 89 8.64 8.32 -14.38
N GLU A 90 9.61 9.22 -14.30
CA GLU A 90 9.66 10.31 -13.31
C GLU A 90 8.46 11.25 -13.40
N GLU A 91 8.13 11.71 -14.61
CA GLU A 91 7.02 12.65 -14.80
C GLU A 91 5.68 12.03 -14.35
N SER A 92 5.48 10.76 -14.68
CA SER A 92 4.32 10.00 -14.22
C SER A 92 4.30 9.80 -12.70
N ARG A 93 5.46 9.73 -12.01
CA ARG A 93 5.51 9.69 -10.53
C ARG A 93 5.08 11.01 -9.88
N LYS A 94 5.47 12.15 -10.45
CA LYS A 94 5.00 13.48 -9.99
C LYS A 94 3.49 13.60 -10.15
N ASP A 95 2.98 13.09 -11.26
CA ASP A 95 1.56 13.02 -11.53
C ASP A 95 0.81 12.10 -10.57
N GLN A 96 1.37 10.92 -10.27
CA GLN A 96 0.86 10.02 -9.24
C GLN A 96 0.85 10.69 -7.89
N PHE A 97 1.90 11.40 -7.48
CA PHE A 97 1.94 12.07 -6.18
C PHE A 97 0.78 13.06 -5.99
N ARG A 98 0.55 13.96 -6.95
CA ARG A 98 -0.61 14.88 -6.93
C ARG A 98 -1.94 14.12 -6.79
N LYS A 99 -2.08 13.03 -7.53
CA LYS A 99 -3.28 12.17 -7.49
C LYS A 99 -3.46 11.50 -6.12
N LEU A 100 -2.39 10.96 -5.55
CA LEU A 100 -2.40 10.31 -4.25
C LEU A 100 -2.81 11.30 -3.14
N ILE A 101 -2.38 12.56 -3.21
CA ILE A 101 -2.87 13.61 -2.30
C ILE A 101 -4.40 13.76 -2.43
N SER A 102 -4.93 13.93 -3.64
CA SER A 102 -6.37 14.08 -3.87
C SER A 102 -7.19 12.87 -3.41
N MET A 103 -6.62 11.67 -3.53
CA MET A 103 -7.21 10.42 -3.03
C MET A 103 -7.20 10.37 -1.49
N ALA A 104 -6.09 10.73 -0.86
CA ALA A 104 -5.96 10.84 0.59
C ALA A 104 -6.97 11.83 1.18
N GLU A 105 -7.12 13.00 0.55
CA GLU A 105 -8.10 14.03 0.93
C GLU A 105 -9.55 13.55 0.80
N SER A 106 -9.80 12.54 -0.05
CA SER A 106 -11.12 11.88 -0.15
C SER A 106 -11.39 10.83 0.93
N GLY A 107 -10.48 10.69 1.91
CA GLY A 107 -10.61 9.75 3.03
C GLY A 107 -10.23 8.31 2.68
N LYS A 108 -9.48 8.09 1.60
CA LYS A 108 -9.05 6.76 1.17
C LYS A 108 -7.66 6.46 1.72
N ASN A 109 -7.49 5.26 2.29
CA ASN A 109 -6.16 4.71 2.54
C ASN A 109 -5.43 4.49 1.21
N ILE A 110 -4.11 4.52 1.22
CA ILE A 110 -3.30 4.31 0.03
C ILE A 110 -2.21 3.29 0.33
N ILE A 111 -2.02 2.37 -0.60
CA ILE A 111 -0.91 1.43 -0.71
C ILE A 111 -0.25 1.74 -2.06
N TYR A 112 0.93 2.33 -2.02
CA TYR A 112 1.72 2.63 -3.19
C TYR A 112 2.89 1.64 -3.23
N SER A 113 2.84 0.69 -4.16
CA SER A 113 3.70 -0.50 -4.15
C SER A 113 4.74 -0.47 -5.25
N ARG A 114 5.97 -0.85 -4.94
CA ARG A 114 7.05 -1.04 -5.91
C ARG A 114 7.61 -2.44 -5.81
N PHE A 115 7.69 -3.12 -6.95
CA PHE A 115 8.45 -4.35 -7.11
C PHE A 115 9.85 -3.99 -7.61
N GLY A 116 10.86 -4.63 -7.03
CA GLY A 116 12.24 -4.60 -7.49
C GLY A 116 12.73 -6.00 -7.86
N PRO A 117 14.03 -6.14 -8.14
CA PRO A 117 14.59 -7.43 -8.51
C PRO A 117 14.49 -8.43 -7.35
N ARG A 118 14.12 -9.67 -7.66
CA ARG A 118 14.09 -10.77 -6.71
C ARG A 118 15.49 -11.06 -6.17
N LYS A 119 15.60 -11.31 -4.86
CA LYS A 119 16.87 -11.59 -4.21
C LYS A 119 16.93 -13.00 -3.65
N GLU A 120 18.04 -13.69 -3.92
CA GLU A 120 18.28 -15.05 -3.42
C GLU A 120 18.44 -15.10 -1.90
N ASN A 121 19.13 -14.10 -1.32
CA ASN A 121 19.49 -14.05 0.10
C ASN A 121 18.58 -13.13 0.93
N ALA A 122 17.42 -12.71 0.42
CA ALA A 122 16.48 -11.92 1.21
C ALA A 122 15.75 -12.80 2.23
N GLU A 123 15.58 -12.28 3.44
CA GLU A 123 14.87 -12.95 4.52
C GLU A 123 13.35 -12.94 4.27
N ASP A 124 12.70 -14.07 4.59
CA ASP A 124 11.24 -14.22 4.59
C ASP A 124 10.63 -13.43 5.76
N LYS A 125 10.70 -12.10 5.65
CA LYS A 125 10.25 -11.16 6.65
C LYS A 125 9.47 -10.02 6.02
N ILE A 126 8.47 -9.58 6.78
CA ILE A 126 7.76 -8.33 6.58
C ILE A 126 8.35 -7.32 7.57
N LEU A 127 9.25 -6.46 7.08
CA LEU A 127 9.87 -5.40 7.85
C LEU A 127 8.98 -4.14 7.79
N ILE A 128 8.53 -3.67 8.95
CA ILE A 128 7.70 -2.45 9.07
C ILE A 128 8.52 -1.35 9.73
N TRP A 129 8.77 -0.27 9.02
CA TRP A 129 9.42 0.92 9.57
C TRP A 129 8.42 1.86 10.23
N TRP A 130 8.57 2.08 11.53
CA TRP A 130 7.68 2.92 12.32
C TRP A 130 8.40 4.14 12.92
N GLY A 131 8.15 5.32 12.37
CA GLY A 131 8.70 6.60 12.85
C GLY A 131 7.89 7.32 13.96
N GLY A 132 6.86 6.69 14.51
CA GLY A 132 6.11 7.14 15.69
C GLY A 132 5.16 8.34 15.57
N LYS A 133 5.14 9.06 14.43
CA LYS A 133 4.38 10.33 14.28
C LYS A 133 3.06 10.23 13.53
N ASP A 134 2.91 9.26 12.62
CA ASP A 134 1.74 9.14 11.75
C ASP A 134 0.91 7.90 12.10
N ASN A 135 -0.38 7.92 11.71
CA ASN A 135 -1.32 6.82 11.95
C ASN A 135 -1.13 5.62 10.99
N ASN A 136 -0.08 5.65 10.16
CA ASN A 136 0.18 4.63 9.14
C ASN A 136 0.49 3.24 9.74
N ALA A 137 1.08 3.21 10.94
CA ALA A 137 1.53 1.98 11.56
C ALA A 137 0.40 0.98 11.83
N ASP A 138 -0.76 1.45 12.26
CA ASP A 138 -1.91 0.58 12.54
C ASP A 138 -2.38 -0.13 11.26
N LEU A 139 -2.42 0.58 10.13
CA LEU A 139 -2.75 -0.01 8.84
C LEU A 139 -1.63 -0.94 8.36
N MET A 140 -0.35 -0.56 8.46
CA MET A 140 0.77 -1.45 8.08
C MET A 140 0.76 -2.77 8.86
N LEU A 141 0.47 -2.72 10.17
CA LEU A 141 0.35 -3.92 11.00
C LEU A 141 -0.82 -4.81 10.56
N LEU A 142 -1.98 -4.21 10.24
CA LEU A 142 -3.11 -4.94 9.70
C LEU A 142 -2.77 -5.60 8.36
N LEU A 143 -2.15 -4.85 7.43
CA LEU A 143 -1.75 -5.36 6.12
C LEU A 143 -0.75 -6.51 6.26
N ALA A 144 0.26 -6.38 7.11
CA ALA A 144 1.24 -7.44 7.37
C ALA A 144 0.58 -8.70 7.96
N HIS A 145 -0.42 -8.53 8.83
CA HIS A 145 -1.19 -9.65 9.34
C HIS A 145 -2.02 -10.33 8.25
N LEU A 146 -2.72 -9.57 7.40
CA LEU A 146 -3.53 -10.11 6.31
C LEU A 146 -2.67 -10.84 5.28
N MET A 147 -1.53 -10.25 4.88
CA MET A 147 -0.58 -10.91 3.99
C MET A 147 -0.14 -12.28 4.52
N ARG A 148 0.15 -12.41 5.82
CA ARG A 148 0.54 -13.69 6.42
C ARG A 148 -0.54 -14.77 6.45
N LEU A 149 -1.79 -14.43 6.19
CA LEU A 149 -2.84 -15.43 6.03
C LEU A 149 -2.75 -16.10 4.65
N ASN A 150 -2.30 -15.35 3.65
CA ASN A 150 -2.03 -15.84 2.31
C ASN A 150 -0.88 -16.86 2.30
N GLN A 151 -1.02 -17.89 1.46
CA GLN A 151 -0.07 -19.01 1.39
C GLN A 151 1.36 -18.58 1.04
N ASP A 152 1.53 -17.57 0.18
CA ASP A 152 2.83 -17.14 -0.31
C ASP A 152 3.67 -16.46 0.78
N TYR A 153 3.00 -15.89 1.79
CA TYR A 153 3.63 -15.13 2.88
C TYR A 153 3.43 -15.79 4.26
N ARG A 154 2.81 -16.98 4.33
CA ARG A 154 2.41 -17.60 5.60
C ARG A 154 3.56 -17.80 6.59
N ASN A 155 4.74 -18.10 6.06
CA ASN A 155 5.95 -18.36 6.85
C ASN A 155 6.73 -17.09 7.19
N TYR A 156 6.30 -15.92 6.71
CA TYR A 156 7.06 -14.69 6.92
C TYR A 156 6.95 -14.24 8.37
N GLU A 157 8.06 -13.79 8.96
CA GLU A 157 8.04 -13.15 10.28
C GLU A 157 7.70 -11.67 10.15
N ILE A 158 6.94 -11.11 11.10
CA ILE A 158 6.73 -9.66 11.18
C ILE A 158 7.81 -9.08 12.08
N GLU A 159 8.58 -8.12 11.56
CA GLU A 159 9.55 -7.35 12.33
C GLU A 159 9.22 -5.86 12.24
N ILE A 160 9.14 -5.19 13.38
CA ILE A 160 8.93 -3.75 13.46
C ILE A 160 10.26 -3.10 13.80
N ALA A 161 10.72 -2.22 12.93
CA ALA A 161 11.94 -1.46 13.07
C ALA A 161 11.65 0.02 13.31
N SER A 162 12.48 0.65 14.15
CA SER A 162 12.45 2.10 14.35
C SER A 162 13.85 2.64 14.57
N VAL A 163 14.12 3.81 14.00
CA VAL A 163 15.31 4.61 14.34
C VAL A 163 14.90 5.65 15.38
N VAL A 164 15.61 5.69 16.50
CA VAL A 164 15.38 6.61 17.63
C VAL A 164 16.66 7.36 17.97
N ARG A 165 16.53 8.57 18.49
CA ARG A 165 17.70 9.45 18.76
C ARG A 165 18.36 9.23 20.12
N SER A 166 17.74 8.47 21.03
CA SER A 166 18.32 8.21 22.35
C SER A 166 17.81 6.92 22.95
N GLN A 167 18.60 6.33 23.85
CA GLN A 167 18.26 5.10 24.58
C GLN A 167 16.98 5.24 25.40
N GLU A 168 16.76 6.41 26.02
CA GLU A 168 15.57 6.69 26.82
C GLU A 168 14.30 6.61 25.95
N LYS A 169 14.30 7.32 24.81
CA LYS A 169 13.22 7.26 23.83
C LYS A 169 13.04 5.86 23.25
N ALA A 170 14.13 5.08 23.14
CA ALA A 170 14.09 3.71 22.66
C ALA A 170 13.21 2.84 23.58
N GLN A 171 13.37 2.92 24.89
CA GLN A 171 12.59 2.10 25.83
C GLN A 171 11.10 2.46 25.83
N GLU A 172 10.78 3.75 25.88
CA GLU A 172 9.39 4.23 25.80
C GLU A 172 8.73 3.78 24.49
N PHE A 173 9.43 3.97 23.37
CA PHE A 173 8.90 3.61 22.06
C PHE A 173 8.76 2.09 21.89
N LYS A 174 9.70 1.30 22.43
CA LYS A 174 9.59 -0.16 22.50
C LYS A 174 8.30 -0.58 23.18
N ALA A 175 8.02 -0.02 24.36
CA ALA A 175 6.81 -0.34 25.14
C ALA A 175 5.54 0.02 24.35
N LYS A 176 5.52 1.17 23.67
CA LYS A 176 4.41 1.59 22.80
C LYS A 176 4.17 0.60 21.66
N ILE A 177 5.23 0.13 20.98
CA ILE A 177 5.11 -0.85 19.89
C ILE A 177 4.53 -2.16 20.42
N TYR A 178 5.06 -2.70 21.53
CA TYR A 178 4.54 -3.93 22.11
C TYR A 178 3.10 -3.81 22.58
N GLN A 179 2.70 -2.65 23.11
CA GLN A 179 1.30 -2.41 23.46
C GLN A 179 0.39 -2.51 22.24
N GLN A 180 0.79 -1.96 21.09
CA GLN A 180 0.00 -2.01 19.86
C GLN A 180 -0.03 -3.42 19.25
N LEU A 181 1.10 -4.13 19.24
CA LEU A 181 1.16 -5.56 18.87
C LEU A 181 0.21 -6.40 19.70
N ASN A 182 0.22 -6.21 21.02
CA ASN A 182 -0.63 -6.96 21.96
C ASN A 182 -2.12 -6.65 21.73
N LYS A 183 -2.49 -5.38 21.55
CA LYS A 183 -3.87 -4.99 21.23
C LYS A 183 -4.34 -5.61 19.92
N ALA A 184 -3.49 -5.61 18.89
CA ALA A 184 -3.79 -6.20 17.60
C ALA A 184 -3.71 -7.74 17.60
N ARG A 185 -3.19 -8.36 18.69
CA ARG A 185 -2.91 -9.81 18.79
C ARG A 185 -1.97 -10.31 17.69
N ILE A 186 -1.06 -9.45 17.24
CA ILE A 186 -0.08 -9.76 16.22
C ILE A 186 1.23 -10.15 16.91
N LYS A 187 1.81 -11.29 16.52
CA LYS A 187 3.16 -11.67 16.94
C LYS A 187 4.17 -11.01 16.01
N GLY A 188 5.08 -10.23 16.57
CA GLY A 188 6.18 -9.61 15.83
C GLY A 188 7.39 -9.33 16.70
N LYS A 189 8.57 -9.27 16.08
CA LYS A 189 9.82 -8.85 16.72
C LYS A 189 9.94 -7.33 16.66
N VAL A 190 10.60 -6.73 17.64
CA VAL A 190 10.85 -5.27 17.67
C VAL A 190 12.34 -5.03 17.69
N LYS A 191 12.84 -4.33 16.67
CA LYS A 191 14.25 -3.95 16.50
C LYS A 191 14.37 -2.42 16.56
N LEU A 192 15.25 -1.93 17.42
CA LEU A 192 15.46 -0.50 17.60
C LEU A 192 16.89 -0.15 17.24
N TYR A 193 17.04 0.88 16.43
CA TYR A 193 18.31 1.45 16.03
C TYR A 193 18.44 2.80 16.71
N ILE A 194 19.58 3.03 17.36
CA ILE A 194 19.84 4.29 18.03
C ILE A 194 20.83 5.04 17.16
N ASP A 195 20.35 6.10 16.54
CA ASP A 195 21.15 6.90 15.62
C ASP A 195 20.66 8.36 15.62
N GLU A 196 21.61 9.29 15.69
CA GLU A 196 21.33 10.72 15.71
C GLU A 196 21.49 11.39 14.35
N ASN A 197 22.14 10.74 13.38
CA ASN A 197 22.73 11.37 12.20
C ASN A 197 22.18 10.85 10.86
N ASP A 198 22.02 9.54 10.69
CA ASP A 198 21.68 8.92 9.39
C ASP A 198 20.65 7.78 9.51
N ALA A 199 19.44 8.16 9.91
CA ALA A 199 18.30 7.24 9.92
C ALA A 199 17.98 6.66 8.54
N MET A 200 18.25 7.39 7.46
CA MET A 200 17.90 6.96 6.11
C MET A 200 18.79 5.82 5.63
N GLU A 201 20.11 5.90 5.88
CA GLU A 201 21.03 4.84 5.49
C GLU A 201 20.79 3.54 6.27
N ILE A 202 20.43 3.65 7.56
CA ILE A 202 20.00 2.49 8.36
C ILE A 202 18.74 1.87 7.76
N ILE A 203 17.74 2.71 7.43
CA ILE A 203 16.49 2.23 6.82
C ILE A 203 16.79 1.47 5.55
N LYS A 204 17.61 2.01 4.65
CA LYS A 204 17.96 1.37 3.39
C LYS A 204 18.72 0.07 3.58
N THR A 205 19.81 0.10 4.34
CA THR A 205 20.70 -1.06 4.55
C THR A 205 19.97 -2.24 5.17
N GLU A 206 19.06 -1.97 6.11
CA GLU A 206 18.30 -3.02 6.78
C GLU A 206 17.08 -3.46 5.95
N SER A 207 16.43 -2.56 5.22
CA SER A 207 15.35 -2.89 4.28
C SER A 207 15.82 -3.85 3.18
N GLU A 208 17.04 -3.65 2.70
CA GLU A 208 17.63 -4.42 1.60
C GLU A 208 17.64 -5.94 1.85
N LYS A 209 17.70 -6.33 3.12
CA LYS A 209 17.81 -7.73 3.59
C LYS A 209 16.48 -8.45 3.64
N ASN A 210 15.35 -7.76 3.47
CA ASN A 210 14.02 -8.29 3.71
C ASN A 210 13.21 -8.34 2.42
N ARG A 211 12.41 -9.40 2.24
CA ARG A 211 11.57 -9.55 1.04
C ARG A 211 10.45 -8.52 0.95
N VAL A 212 9.82 -8.19 2.07
CA VAL A 212 8.75 -7.19 2.11
C VAL A 212 9.12 -6.07 3.09
N VAL A 213 9.07 -4.84 2.60
CA VAL A 213 9.33 -3.63 3.38
C VAL A 213 8.09 -2.75 3.36
N MET A 214 7.61 -2.33 4.52
CA MET A 214 6.52 -1.37 4.65
C MET A 214 7.01 -0.07 5.28
N LEU A 215 6.70 1.05 4.62
CA LEU A 215 7.06 2.40 5.05
C LEU A 215 5.81 3.27 5.13
N GLY A 216 5.73 4.11 6.17
CA GLY A 216 4.69 5.12 6.25
C GLY A 216 4.85 6.17 5.16
N LEU A 217 3.78 6.44 4.43
CA LEU A 217 3.73 7.48 3.40
C LEU A 217 3.22 8.79 4.02
N LYS A 218 3.89 9.89 3.71
CA LYS A 218 3.43 11.23 4.10
C LYS A 218 2.90 11.96 2.87
N LEU A 219 1.58 12.09 2.79
CA LEU A 219 0.90 12.83 1.72
C LEU A 219 0.45 14.18 2.25
N SER A 220 1.11 15.24 1.80
CA SER A 220 0.79 16.61 2.17
C SER A 220 1.16 17.53 1.03
N GLY A 221 0.27 18.48 0.68
CA GLY A 221 0.53 19.50 -0.33
C GLY A 221 1.71 20.44 -0.02
N ARG A 222 2.34 20.32 1.16
CA ARG A 222 3.57 21.04 1.51
C ARG A 222 4.84 20.37 1.00
N ILE A 223 4.78 19.09 0.63
CA ILE A 223 5.93 18.34 0.13
C ILE A 223 6.06 18.60 -1.37
N GLN A 224 7.27 18.97 -1.81
CA GLN A 224 7.55 19.12 -3.23
C GLN A 224 7.59 17.76 -3.92
N GLU A 225 7.10 17.71 -5.14
CA GLU A 225 6.91 16.47 -5.90
C GLU A 225 8.23 15.76 -6.23
N ASN A 226 9.29 16.55 -6.49
CA ASN A 226 10.64 16.01 -6.71
C ASN A 226 11.15 15.31 -5.45
N ILE A 227 11.02 15.96 -4.28
CA ILE A 227 11.44 15.39 -2.98
C ILE A 227 10.68 14.08 -2.70
N PHE A 228 9.37 14.07 -2.93
CA PHE A 228 8.57 12.85 -2.80
C PHE A 228 9.07 11.74 -3.73
N THR A 229 9.26 12.07 -5.00
CA THR A 229 9.64 11.10 -6.04
C THR A 229 11.02 10.51 -5.77
N GLU A 230 12.00 11.35 -5.41
CA GLU A 230 13.34 10.93 -5.02
C GLU A 230 13.30 10.04 -3.78
N TRP A 231 12.49 10.40 -2.76
CA TRP A 231 12.35 9.60 -1.55
C TRP A 231 11.78 8.22 -1.83
N ILE A 232 10.72 8.12 -2.66
CA ILE A 232 10.13 6.84 -3.05
C ILE A 232 11.19 5.93 -3.69
N ILE A 233 11.95 6.44 -4.65
CA ILE A 233 12.98 5.65 -5.34
C ILE A 233 14.11 5.27 -4.38
N ASN A 234 14.67 6.23 -3.63
CA ASN A 234 15.79 6.00 -2.71
C ASN A 234 15.46 4.99 -1.59
N MET A 235 14.19 4.85 -1.22
CA MET A 235 13.75 3.90 -0.20
C MET A 235 13.37 2.51 -0.74
N SER A 236 13.30 2.33 -2.06
CA SER A 236 12.76 1.10 -2.67
C SER A 236 13.59 0.52 -3.81
N ASP A 237 14.57 1.23 -4.34
CA ASP A 237 15.40 0.83 -5.48
C ASP A 237 16.08 -0.54 -5.31
N LYS A 238 16.49 -0.86 -4.09
CA LYS A 238 17.16 -2.13 -3.75
C LYS A 238 16.26 -3.18 -3.12
N ASN A 239 14.97 -2.92 -2.94
CA ASN A 239 14.09 -3.87 -2.24
C ASN A 239 13.34 -4.76 -3.24
N GLU A 240 13.02 -6.00 -2.85
CA GLU A 240 12.20 -6.90 -3.67
C GLU A 240 10.74 -6.42 -3.74
N LEU A 241 10.14 -6.09 -2.59
CA LEU A 241 8.83 -5.45 -2.52
C LEU A 241 8.83 -4.34 -1.46
N THR A 242 8.46 -3.13 -1.85
CA THR A 242 8.21 -2.01 -0.93
C THR A 242 6.76 -1.56 -1.01
N LEU A 243 6.08 -1.47 0.13
CA LEU A 243 4.76 -0.89 0.27
C LEU A 243 4.85 0.44 1.02
N PHE A 244 4.48 1.52 0.36
CA PHE A 244 4.32 2.83 0.99
C PHE A 244 2.85 3.01 1.39
N VAL A 245 2.60 3.16 2.69
CA VAL A 245 1.25 3.06 3.25
C VAL A 245 0.83 4.37 3.88
N TYR A 246 -0.31 4.90 3.42
CA TYR A 246 -0.99 6.04 4.03
C TYR A 246 -2.33 5.59 4.62
N ASN A 247 -2.54 5.91 5.90
CA ASN A 247 -3.80 5.67 6.61
C ASN A 247 -4.57 6.98 6.74
N ALA A 248 -5.70 7.08 6.03
CA ALA A 248 -6.61 8.23 6.10
C ALA A 248 -7.51 8.20 7.35
N GLY A 249 -7.49 7.11 8.11
CA GLY A 249 -8.39 6.84 9.22
C GLY A 249 -9.77 6.36 8.73
N MET A 250 -10.76 6.41 9.64
CA MET A 250 -12.11 5.86 9.38
C MET A 250 -13.21 6.94 9.33
N ALA A 251 -12.87 8.21 9.14
CA ALA A 251 -13.88 9.27 9.08
C ALA A 251 -14.86 9.02 7.92
N GLY A 252 -16.09 8.59 8.24
CA GLY A 252 -17.14 8.29 7.25
C GLY A 252 -17.21 6.85 6.75
N ALA A 253 -16.40 5.92 7.29
CA ALA A 253 -16.34 4.52 6.85
C ALA A 253 -17.35 3.58 7.55
N ILE A 254 -18.17 4.09 8.48
CA ILE A 254 -19.22 3.29 9.14
C ILE A 254 -20.50 3.40 8.32
N PRO A 255 -20.97 2.32 7.65
CA PRO A 255 -22.24 2.35 6.95
C PRO A 255 -23.36 2.64 7.97
N ARG A 256 -24.11 3.71 7.75
CA ARG A 256 -25.38 3.89 8.46
C ARG A 256 -26.40 3.03 7.74
N LEU A 257 -26.75 1.89 8.33
CA LEU A 257 -27.95 1.16 7.94
C LEU A 257 -29.12 2.15 8.04
N LEU A 258 -29.79 2.39 6.93
CA LEU A 258 -31.05 3.12 6.94
C LEU A 258 -32.01 2.30 7.82
N LYS A 259 -32.43 2.90 8.94
CA LYS A 259 -33.49 2.34 9.78
C LYS A 259 -34.85 2.60 9.14
#